data_AF-M4SKW5-F1
#
_entry.id   AF-M4SKW5-F1
#
_cell.length_a   1.000
_cell.length_b   1.000
_cell.length_c   1.000
_cell.angle_alpha   90.00
_cell.angle_beta   90.00
_cell.angle_gamma   90.00
#
_symmetry.space_group_name_H-M   'P 1'
#
loop_
_entity.id
_entity.type
_entity.pdbx_description
1 polymer ?
#
loop_
_entity_poly.entity_id
_entity_poly.type
_entity_poly.pdbx_seq_one_letter_code
_entity_poly.pdbx_strand_id
1 'polypeptide(L)'
;SDRNYPTVLEMLNIKDTVIANTLMDQRRIESILLLPDRNVVRDVIERTNDNNTNEAFTTNGDQFYGKPSFKMYACQLKAPKIFIKDSERAIQAKQAEIEKLTQSIQSLRTDMTGLTQQIDANKQLKTQNDRQLDHMRREHLQLTNKLKEVESINIPEPVDIKVFEDEIEQLENEINDLKEQIEKVEKNSREKKVEYETARKKWRLMKSRVIELVSK
;
A
#
# COMPACT_ATOMS: atom_id res chain seq x y z
N SER A 1 -46.33 70.49 16.32
CA SER A 1 -45.67 70.55 15.01
C SER A 1 -45.56 69.14 14.50
N ASP A 2 -46.27 68.83 13.41
CA ASP A 2 -46.30 67.51 12.79
C ASP A 2 -44.91 67.18 12.24
N ARG A 3 -44.15 66.36 12.97
CA ARG A 3 -42.90 65.78 12.47
C ARG A 3 -43.26 64.56 11.62
N ASN A 4 -42.87 64.55 10.35
CA ASN A 4 -43.14 63.44 9.42
C ASN A 4 -42.32 62.17 9.70
N TYR A 5 -41.30 62.24 10.57
CA TYR A 5 -40.39 61.13 10.83
C TYR A 5 -40.15 60.96 12.33
N PRO A 6 -40.04 59.70 12.81
CA PRO A 6 -39.87 59.41 14.22
C PRO A 6 -38.46 59.76 14.70
N THR A 7 -38.37 60.13 15.97
CA THR A 7 -37.10 60.31 16.68
C THR A 7 -36.60 59.02 17.31
N VAL A 8 -35.32 58.97 17.68
CA VAL A 8 -34.77 57.84 18.46
C VAL A 8 -35.52 57.67 19.78
N LEU A 9 -35.91 58.76 20.45
CA LEU A 9 -36.69 58.71 21.68
C LEU A 9 -38.04 58.00 21.48
N GLU A 10 -38.77 58.31 20.41
CA GLU A 10 -40.08 57.70 20.12
C GLU A 10 -39.97 56.22 19.76
N MET A 11 -38.84 55.80 19.20
CA MET A 11 -38.61 54.40 18.80
C MET A 11 -38.12 53.51 19.97
N LEU A 12 -37.56 54.11 21.03
CA LEU A 12 -37.04 53.39 22.19
C LEU A 12 -38.09 53.24 23.28
N ASN A 13 -38.37 52.01 23.70
CA ASN A 13 -39.20 51.74 24.87
C ASN A 13 -38.36 51.73 26.15
N ILE A 14 -38.21 52.89 26.80
CA ILE A 14 -37.40 53.06 28.03
C ILE A 14 -38.34 53.05 29.24
N LYS A 15 -38.21 52.04 30.11
CA LYS A 15 -39.06 51.90 31.31
C LYS A 15 -38.67 52.82 32.46
N ASP A 16 -37.38 53.16 32.57
CA ASP A 16 -36.83 53.95 33.66
C ASP A 16 -36.71 55.43 33.23
N THR A 17 -37.39 56.31 33.95
CA THR A 17 -37.44 57.74 33.66
C THR A 17 -36.09 58.43 33.89
N VAL A 18 -35.26 57.95 34.82
CA VAL A 18 -33.92 58.48 35.07
C VAL A 18 -33.01 58.17 33.88
N ILE A 19 -33.10 56.97 33.33
CA ILE A 19 -32.33 56.57 32.14
C ILE A 19 -32.79 57.36 30.92
N ALA A 20 -34.10 57.53 30.73
CA ALA A 20 -34.65 58.33 29.63
C ALA A 20 -34.13 59.78 29.69
N ASN A 21 -34.22 60.43 30.86
CA ASN A 21 -33.72 61.79 31.07
C ASN A 21 -32.20 61.86 30.82
N THR A 22 -31.43 60.90 31.32
CA THR A 22 -29.98 60.86 31.08
C THR A 22 -29.63 60.77 29.59
N LEU A 23 -30.37 59.98 28.81
CA LEU A 23 -30.14 59.85 27.37
C LEU A 23 -30.55 61.12 26.60
N MET A 24 -31.63 61.79 27.02
CA MET A 24 -32.01 63.10 26.47
C MET A 24 -30.93 64.15 26.79
N ASP A 25 -30.44 64.22 28.02
CA ASP A 25 -29.45 65.22 28.41
C ASP A 25 -28.08 65.00 27.72
N GLN A 26 -27.61 63.74 27.68
CA GLN A 26 -26.28 63.42 27.17
C GLN A 26 -26.22 63.28 25.65
N ARG A 27 -27.27 62.74 25.03
CA ARG A 27 -27.29 62.39 23.60
C ARG A 27 -28.39 63.07 22.82
N ARG A 28 -29.30 63.78 23.47
CA ARG A 28 -30.42 64.50 22.84
C ARG A 28 -31.19 63.60 21.89
N ILE A 29 -31.52 62.39 22.33
CA ILE A 29 -32.18 61.35 21.52
C ILE A 29 -33.54 61.80 20.94
N GLU A 30 -34.15 62.84 21.51
CA GLU A 30 -35.34 63.54 21.03
C GLU A 30 -35.10 64.47 19.84
N SER A 31 -33.83 64.77 19.57
CA SER A 31 -33.34 65.63 18.48
C SER A 31 -32.64 64.82 17.37
N ILE A 32 -32.65 63.49 17.45
CA ILE A 32 -32.09 62.56 16.46
C ILE A 32 -33.23 61.94 15.65
N LEU A 33 -33.23 62.14 14.34
CA LEU A 33 -34.24 61.57 13.44
C LEU A 33 -33.83 60.22 12.85
N LEU A 34 -34.82 59.35 12.64
CA LEU A 34 -34.67 58.10 11.92
C LEU A 34 -35.29 58.24 10.53
N LEU A 35 -34.44 58.20 9.50
CA LEU A 35 -34.84 58.44 8.12
C LEU A 35 -34.61 57.18 7.26
N PRO A 36 -35.43 56.97 6.21
CA PRO A 36 -35.30 55.77 5.39
C PRO A 36 -33.99 55.77 4.60
N ASP A 37 -33.67 56.89 3.93
CA ASP A 37 -32.62 56.98 2.92
C ASP A 37 -31.84 58.29 2.97
N ARG A 38 -30.62 58.27 2.41
CA ARG A 38 -29.71 59.43 2.34
C ARG A 38 -30.30 60.63 1.61
N ASN A 39 -31.10 60.40 0.58
CA ASN A 39 -31.74 61.46 -0.20
C ASN A 39 -32.72 62.26 0.66
N VAL A 40 -33.51 61.56 1.47
CA VAL A 40 -34.48 62.16 2.40
C VAL A 40 -33.75 62.96 3.49
N VAL A 41 -32.62 62.45 3.98
CA VAL A 41 -31.79 63.17 4.97
C VAL A 41 -31.35 64.52 4.44
N ARG A 42 -30.95 64.58 3.17
CA ARG A 42 -30.54 65.83 2.53
C ARG A 42 -31.69 66.83 2.45
N ASP A 43 -32.85 66.39 2.03
CA ASP A 43 -34.02 67.27 1.90
C ASP A 43 -34.51 67.79 3.26
N VAL A 44 -34.52 66.95 4.28
CA VAL A 44 -35.02 67.32 5.61
C VAL A 44 -34.00 68.17 6.38
N ILE A 45 -32.71 67.81 6.37
CA ILE A 45 -31.70 68.46 7.20
C ILE A 45 -31.00 69.60 6.48
N GLU A 46 -30.62 69.42 5.20
CA GLU A 46 -29.88 70.43 4.44
C GLU A 46 -30.83 71.50 3.86
N ARG A 47 -31.98 71.11 3.31
CA ARG A 47 -32.87 72.05 2.58
C ARG A 47 -33.94 72.70 3.45
N THR A 48 -34.47 71.99 4.44
CA THR A 48 -35.58 72.50 5.28
C THR A 48 -35.07 73.30 6.50
N ASN A 49 -33.76 73.24 6.79
CA ASN A 49 -33.10 73.93 7.90
C ASN A 49 -33.88 73.84 9.23
N ASP A 50 -34.33 72.62 9.56
CA ASP A 50 -35.02 72.38 10.83
C ASP A 50 -34.06 72.63 12.00
N ASN A 51 -34.40 73.62 12.83
CA ASN A 51 -33.56 74.03 13.95
C ASN A 51 -33.54 73.02 15.10
N ASN A 52 -34.50 72.09 15.13
CA ASN A 52 -34.65 71.13 16.22
C ASN A 52 -33.93 69.80 15.97
N THR A 53 -33.45 69.57 14.75
CA THR A 53 -32.77 68.32 14.39
C THR A 53 -31.27 68.58 14.28
N ASN A 54 -30.49 67.90 15.12
CA ASN A 54 -29.02 68.02 15.09
C ASN A 54 -28.36 66.87 14.33
N GLU A 55 -28.99 65.69 14.35
CA GLU A 55 -28.43 64.45 13.85
C GLU A 55 -29.52 63.56 13.24
N ALA A 56 -29.16 62.71 12.29
CA ALA A 56 -30.04 61.65 11.81
C ALA A 56 -29.31 60.36 11.45
N PHE A 57 -30.03 59.25 11.55
CA PHE A 57 -29.57 57.94 11.10
C PHE A 57 -30.44 57.42 9.96
N THR A 58 -29.81 56.77 8.98
CA THR A 58 -30.53 56.00 7.96
C THR A 58 -30.83 54.58 8.42
N THR A 59 -31.72 53.89 7.73
CA THR A 59 -31.97 52.44 7.91
C THR A 59 -30.70 51.59 7.75
N ASN A 60 -29.76 52.01 6.90
CA ASN A 60 -28.46 51.37 6.71
C ASN A 60 -27.44 51.72 7.81
N GLY A 61 -27.83 52.55 8.78
CA GLY A 61 -27.00 52.97 9.91
C GLY A 61 -26.02 54.09 9.61
N ASP A 62 -26.15 54.78 8.48
CA ASP A 62 -25.32 55.95 8.18
C ASP A 62 -25.74 57.12 9.07
N GLN A 63 -24.76 57.89 9.53
CA GLN A 63 -24.94 58.99 10.47
C GLN A 63 -24.72 60.33 9.78
N PHE A 64 -25.64 61.27 10.01
CA PHE A 64 -25.62 62.60 9.42
C PHE A 64 -25.70 63.69 10.49
N TYR A 65 -24.91 64.74 10.33
CA TYR A 65 -24.94 65.93 11.17
C TYR A 65 -25.39 67.13 10.35
N GLY A 66 -26.38 67.86 10.84
CA GLY A 66 -26.93 69.03 10.15
C GLY A 66 -26.17 70.33 10.36
N LYS A 67 -25.57 70.51 11.55
CA LYS A 67 -24.92 71.77 11.96
C LYS A 67 -23.57 71.50 12.65
N PRO A 68 -22.59 72.43 12.54
CA PRO A 68 -22.59 73.69 11.78
C PRO A 68 -22.34 73.52 10.26
N SER A 69 -21.95 72.32 9.83
CA SER A 69 -21.76 71.97 8.42
C SER A 69 -22.26 70.54 8.21
N PHE A 70 -22.91 70.30 7.08
CA PHE A 70 -23.47 68.99 6.76
C PHE A 70 -22.36 67.94 6.61
N LYS A 71 -22.36 66.92 7.47
CA LYS A 71 -21.39 65.81 7.45
C LYS A 71 -22.10 64.47 7.42
N MET A 72 -21.54 63.54 6.67
CA MET A 72 -22.01 62.15 6.59
C MET A 72 -20.89 61.19 6.99
N TYR A 73 -21.22 60.26 7.87
CA TYR A 73 -20.38 59.12 8.24
C TYR A 73 -21.09 57.83 7.87
N ALA A 74 -20.49 57.05 6.97
CA ALA A 74 -21.06 55.78 6.55
C ALA A 74 -21.01 54.74 7.68
N CYS A 75 -22.03 53.90 7.79
CA CYS A 75 -22.02 52.82 8.76
C CYS A 75 -20.92 51.81 8.42
N GLN A 76 -20.06 51.50 9.39
CA GLN A 76 -19.07 50.42 9.27
C GLN A 76 -19.54 49.11 9.90
N LEU A 77 -20.70 49.12 10.57
CA LEU A 77 -21.24 47.95 11.25
C LEU A 77 -22.03 47.10 10.26
N LYS A 78 -21.64 45.83 10.13
CA LYS A 78 -22.34 44.85 9.29
C LYS A 78 -23.58 44.25 9.97
N ALA A 79 -23.71 44.40 11.28
CA ALA A 79 -24.80 43.85 12.09
C ALA A 79 -24.99 44.64 13.40
N PRO A 80 -26.20 44.66 13.97
CA PRO A 80 -26.47 45.31 15.27
C PRO A 80 -25.74 44.59 16.40
N LYS A 81 -25.17 45.35 17.35
CA LYS A 81 -24.36 44.80 18.46
C LYS A 81 -25.09 44.65 19.79
N ILE A 82 -26.11 45.45 20.06
CA ILE A 82 -26.65 45.64 21.43
C ILE A 82 -28.14 45.30 21.51
N PHE A 83 -28.95 45.72 20.53
CA PHE A 83 -30.39 45.44 20.48
C PHE A 83 -30.70 44.20 19.65
N ILE A 84 -30.07 43.07 19.99
CA ILE A 84 -30.39 41.77 19.37
C ILE A 84 -31.53 41.13 20.17
N LYS A 85 -32.74 41.18 19.63
CA LYS A 85 -33.96 40.65 20.27
C LYS A 85 -33.91 39.14 20.56
N ASP A 86 -33.06 38.39 19.84
CA ASP A 86 -32.98 36.92 19.87
C ASP A 86 -31.55 36.40 20.12
N SER A 87 -30.73 37.09 20.93
CA SER A 87 -29.35 36.67 21.21
C SER A 87 -29.27 35.27 21.85
N GLU A 88 -30.22 34.91 22.70
CA GLU A 88 -30.30 33.59 23.33
C GLU A 88 -30.56 32.46 22.33
N ARG A 89 -31.49 32.67 21.38
CA ARG A 89 -31.75 31.71 20.29
C ARG A 89 -30.55 31.58 19.35
N ALA A 90 -29.86 32.68 19.07
CA ALA A 90 -28.64 32.66 18.26
C ALA A 90 -27.51 31.87 18.95
N ILE A 91 -27.34 32.02 20.27
CA ILE A 91 -26.39 31.25 21.06
C ILE A 91 -26.76 29.75 21.06
N GLN A 92 -28.04 29.41 21.27
CA GLN A 92 -28.51 28.03 21.24
C GLN A 92 -28.28 27.37 19.87
N ALA A 93 -28.59 28.08 18.77
CA ALA A 93 -28.34 27.57 17.42
C ALA A 93 -26.85 27.32 17.17
N LYS A 94 -25.97 28.23 17.64
CA LYS A 94 -24.52 28.07 17.52
C LYS A 94 -24.00 26.91 18.38
N GLN A 95 -24.55 26.70 19.56
CA GLN A 95 -24.19 25.57 20.42
C GLN A 95 -24.55 24.23 19.77
N ALA A 96 -25.74 24.11 19.18
CA ALA A 96 -26.15 22.91 18.44
C ALA A 96 -25.27 22.65 17.21
N GLU A 97 -24.84 23.71 16.52
CA GLU A 97 -23.88 23.61 15.40
C GLU A 97 -22.52 23.08 15.87
N ILE A 98 -22.01 23.57 17.00
CA ILE A 98 -20.76 23.09 17.62
C ILE A 98 -20.86 21.60 18.00
N GLU A 99 -21.97 21.19 18.60
CA GLU A 99 -22.19 19.79 18.98
C GLU A 99 -22.20 18.86 17.76
N LYS A 100 -22.92 19.25 16.69
CA LYS A 100 -22.95 18.50 15.43
C LYS A 100 -21.56 18.38 14.80
N LEU A 101 -20.81 19.48 14.76
CA LEU A 101 -19.44 19.47 14.23
C LEU A 101 -18.51 18.59 15.08
N THR A 102 -18.68 18.62 16.41
CA THR A 102 -17.90 17.79 17.34
C THR A 102 -18.15 16.31 17.11
N GLN A 103 -19.41 15.90 16.94
CA GLN A 103 -19.77 14.52 16.59
C GLN A 103 -19.16 14.10 15.25
N SER A 104 -19.21 14.97 14.24
CA SER A 104 -18.61 14.70 12.93
C SER A 104 -17.08 14.57 13.01
N ILE A 105 -16.41 15.35 13.85
CA ILE A 105 -14.96 15.22 14.07
C ILE A 105 -14.64 13.88 14.74
N GLN A 106 -15.45 13.45 15.71
CA GLN A 106 -15.26 12.16 16.36
C GLN A 106 -15.43 11.00 15.40
N SER A 107 -16.46 11.01 14.54
CA SER A 107 -16.65 9.96 13.53
C SER A 107 -15.51 9.92 12.52
N LEU A 108 -15.05 11.08 12.04
CA LEU A 108 -13.91 11.15 11.13
C LEU A 108 -12.61 10.62 11.77
N ARG A 109 -12.43 10.86 13.07
CA ARG A 109 -11.28 10.31 13.81
C ARG A 109 -11.35 8.79 13.90
N THR A 110 -12.52 8.22 14.19
CA THR A 110 -12.68 6.76 14.22
C THR A 110 -12.42 6.15 12.86
N ASP A 111 -12.94 6.75 11.79
CA ASP A 111 -12.72 6.28 10.42
C ASP A 111 -11.23 6.33 10.05
N MET A 112 -10.53 7.42 10.40
CA MET A 112 -9.11 7.57 10.14
C MET A 112 -8.27 6.51 10.87
N THR A 113 -8.62 6.19 12.12
CA THR A 113 -7.96 5.11 12.86
C THR A 113 -8.20 3.74 12.22
N GLY A 114 -9.42 3.46 11.76
CA GLY A 114 -9.74 2.21 11.06
C GLY A 114 -9.00 2.08 9.73
N LEU A 115 -8.93 3.14 8.94
CA LEU A 115 -8.17 3.17 7.68
C LEU A 115 -6.67 2.95 7.91
N THR A 116 -6.11 3.53 8.99
CA THR A 116 -4.70 3.35 9.33
C THR A 116 -4.39 1.89 9.67
N GLN A 117 -5.25 1.23 10.46
CA GLN A 117 -5.13 -0.19 10.76
C GLN A 117 -5.21 -1.06 9.51
N GLN A 118 -6.12 -0.74 8.58
CA GLN A 118 -6.23 -1.46 7.30
C GLN A 118 -4.98 -1.28 6.44
N ILE A 119 -4.41 -0.08 6.38
CA ILE A 119 -3.17 0.20 5.65
C ILE A 119 -2.03 -0.66 6.22
N ASP A 120 -1.90 -0.72 7.55
CA ASP A 120 -0.83 -1.48 8.19
C ASP A 120 -1.00 -2.99 7.99
N ALA A 121 -2.23 -3.51 8.07
CA ALA A 121 -2.53 -4.90 7.72
C ALA A 121 -2.16 -5.22 6.26
N ASN A 122 -2.51 -4.33 5.32
CA ASN A 122 -2.17 -4.49 3.91
C ASN A 122 -0.66 -4.45 3.66
N LYS A 123 0.09 -3.61 4.38
CA LYS A 123 1.57 -3.61 4.31
C LYS A 123 2.18 -4.93 4.79
N GLN A 124 1.63 -5.51 5.86
CA GLN A 124 2.07 -6.81 6.36
C GLN A 124 1.80 -7.93 5.33
N LEU A 125 0.60 -7.96 4.76
CA LEU A 125 0.23 -8.90 3.70
C LEU A 125 1.13 -8.76 2.47
N LYS A 126 1.41 -7.52 2.04
CA LYS A 126 2.34 -7.28 0.93
C LYS A 126 3.72 -7.86 1.23
N THR A 127 4.25 -7.61 2.42
CA THR A 127 5.57 -8.12 2.84
C THR A 127 5.60 -9.65 2.85
N GLN A 128 4.52 -10.30 3.28
CA GLN A 128 4.40 -11.76 3.26
C GLN A 128 4.37 -12.29 1.81
N ASN A 129 3.59 -11.67 0.94
CA ASN A 129 3.52 -12.03 -0.47
C ASN A 129 4.87 -11.86 -1.18
N ASP A 130 5.58 -10.75 -0.93
CA ASP A 130 6.90 -10.50 -1.50
C ASP A 130 7.90 -11.62 -1.10
N ARG A 131 7.85 -12.07 0.18
CA ARG A 131 8.69 -13.19 0.65
C ARG A 131 8.34 -14.51 -0.04
N GLN A 132 7.05 -14.80 -0.23
CA GLN A 132 6.60 -16.00 -0.94
C GLN A 132 7.03 -15.96 -2.41
N LEU A 133 6.89 -14.81 -3.05
CA LEU A 133 7.28 -14.60 -4.43
C LEU A 133 8.79 -14.78 -4.62
N ASP A 134 9.61 -14.25 -3.72
CA ASP A 134 11.05 -14.47 -3.72
C ASP A 134 11.44 -15.93 -3.49
N HIS A 135 10.69 -16.66 -2.65
CA HIS A 135 10.89 -18.09 -2.47
C HIS A 135 10.59 -18.86 -3.76
N MET A 136 9.43 -18.61 -4.38
CA MET A 136 9.06 -19.23 -5.65
C MET A 136 10.06 -18.90 -6.78
N ARG A 137 10.58 -17.67 -6.84
CA ARG A 137 11.61 -17.29 -7.81
C ARG A 137 12.89 -18.11 -7.64
N ARG A 138 13.32 -18.34 -6.39
CA ARG A 138 14.49 -19.18 -6.11
C ARG A 138 14.26 -20.63 -6.52
N GLU A 139 13.10 -21.19 -6.19
CA GLU A 139 12.74 -22.56 -6.59
C GLU A 139 12.67 -22.68 -8.12
N HIS A 140 12.04 -21.72 -8.80
CA HIS A 140 11.99 -21.70 -10.26
C HIS A 140 13.39 -21.68 -10.87
N LEU A 141 14.31 -20.85 -10.34
CA LEU A 141 15.70 -20.82 -10.80
C LEU A 141 16.41 -22.17 -10.59
N GLN A 142 16.21 -22.80 -9.43
CA GLN A 142 16.79 -24.12 -9.14
C GLN A 142 16.26 -25.19 -10.11
N LEU A 143 14.95 -25.22 -10.35
CA LEU A 143 14.33 -26.14 -11.31
C LEU A 143 14.81 -25.89 -12.74
N THR A 144 14.94 -24.62 -13.13
CA THR A 144 15.45 -24.25 -14.46
C THR A 144 16.90 -24.71 -14.64
N ASN A 145 17.74 -24.57 -13.61
CA ASN A 145 19.12 -25.05 -13.65
C ASN A 145 19.18 -26.58 -13.73
N LYS A 146 18.37 -27.29 -12.94
CA LYS A 146 18.27 -28.76 -13.03
C LYS A 146 17.79 -29.23 -14.40
N LEU A 147 16.83 -28.52 -15.00
CA LEU A 147 16.36 -28.83 -16.36
C LEU A 147 17.51 -28.69 -17.36
N LYS A 148 18.26 -27.58 -17.30
CA LYS A 148 19.44 -27.37 -18.15
C LYS A 148 20.52 -28.42 -17.93
N GLU A 149 20.75 -28.83 -16.67
CA GLU A 149 21.70 -29.91 -16.36
C GLU A 149 21.27 -31.19 -17.07
N VAL A 150 19.99 -31.59 -16.95
CA VAL A 150 19.45 -32.79 -17.63
C VAL A 150 19.54 -32.66 -19.15
N GLU A 151 19.18 -31.51 -19.73
CA GLU A 151 19.32 -31.25 -21.18
C GLU A 151 20.79 -31.29 -21.64
N SER A 152 21.72 -30.88 -20.78
CA SER A 152 23.16 -30.89 -21.06
C SER A 152 23.81 -32.25 -20.91
N ILE A 153 23.12 -33.22 -20.27
CA ILE A 153 23.53 -34.62 -20.32
C ILE A 153 23.32 -35.07 -21.77
N ASN A 154 24.39 -34.96 -22.54
CA ASN A 154 24.53 -35.63 -23.82
C ASN A 154 24.56 -37.13 -23.49
N ILE A 155 23.38 -37.77 -23.50
CA ILE A 155 23.28 -39.22 -23.41
C ILE A 155 24.13 -39.74 -24.56
N PRO A 156 25.29 -40.37 -24.29
CA PRO A 156 26.11 -40.93 -25.36
C PRO A 156 25.20 -41.82 -26.16
N GLU A 157 25.25 -41.69 -27.49
CA GLU A 157 24.44 -42.50 -28.40
C GLU A 157 24.53 -43.95 -27.91
N PRO A 158 23.38 -44.60 -27.59
CA PRO A 158 23.41 -45.92 -27.01
C PRO A 158 24.18 -46.79 -27.97
N VAL A 159 25.32 -47.34 -27.50
CA VAL A 159 26.11 -48.30 -28.26
C VAL A 159 25.13 -49.37 -28.72
N ASP A 160 25.03 -49.55 -30.05
CA ASP A 160 24.08 -50.50 -30.64
C ASP A 160 24.29 -51.85 -29.95
N ILE A 161 23.21 -52.42 -29.41
CA ILE A 161 23.23 -53.67 -28.66
C ILE A 161 23.91 -54.77 -29.51
N LYS A 162 23.80 -54.67 -30.84
CA LYS A 162 24.49 -55.53 -31.79
C LYS A 162 26.01 -55.58 -31.63
N VAL A 163 26.66 -54.47 -31.26
CA VAL A 163 28.11 -54.45 -31.03
C VAL A 163 28.47 -55.36 -29.85
N PHE A 164 27.66 -55.33 -28.79
CA PHE A 164 27.87 -56.24 -27.65
C PHE A 164 27.47 -57.67 -27.98
N GLU A 165 26.43 -57.89 -28.79
CA GLU A 165 26.06 -59.23 -29.27
C GLU A 165 27.18 -59.85 -30.14
N ASP A 166 27.75 -59.07 -31.06
CA ASP A 166 28.88 -59.47 -31.90
C ASP A 166 30.13 -59.76 -31.06
N GLU A 167 30.42 -58.94 -30.05
CA GLU A 167 31.57 -59.13 -29.14
C GLU A 167 31.37 -60.37 -28.26
N ILE A 168 30.15 -60.63 -27.78
CA ILE A 168 29.81 -61.86 -27.06
C ILE A 168 30.00 -63.08 -27.96
N GLU A 169 29.50 -63.04 -29.21
CA GLU A 169 29.64 -64.15 -30.16
C GLU A 169 31.11 -64.43 -30.50
N GLN A 170 31.93 -63.38 -30.67
CA GLN A 170 33.38 -63.52 -30.88
C GLN A 170 34.06 -64.19 -29.67
N LEU A 171 33.74 -63.74 -28.45
CA LEU A 171 34.29 -64.32 -27.23
C LEU A 171 33.84 -65.77 -27.03
N GLU A 172 32.60 -66.11 -27.37
CA GLU A 172 32.09 -67.48 -27.31
C GLU A 172 32.81 -68.40 -28.31
N ASN A 173 33.07 -67.92 -29.52
CA ASN A 173 33.85 -68.65 -30.52
C ASN A 173 35.30 -68.86 -30.06
N GLU A 174 35.95 -67.83 -29.51
CA GLU A 174 37.31 -67.94 -28.99
C GLU A 174 37.41 -68.93 -27.81
N ILE A 175 36.41 -68.93 -26.92
CA ILE A 175 36.31 -69.91 -25.83
C ILE A 175 36.19 -71.34 -26.39
N ASN A 176 35.40 -71.54 -27.45
CA ASN A 176 35.23 -72.86 -28.04
C ASN A 176 36.49 -73.35 -28.76
N ASP A 177 37.19 -72.47 -29.49
CA ASP A 177 38.47 -72.77 -30.12
C ASP A 177 39.53 -73.14 -29.07
N LEU A 178 39.61 -72.39 -27.97
CA LEU A 178 40.52 -72.71 -26.87
C LEU A 178 40.18 -74.05 -26.21
N LYS A 179 38.90 -74.39 -26.03
CA LYS A 179 38.48 -75.70 -25.52
C LYS A 179 38.93 -76.84 -26.45
N GLU A 180 38.75 -76.69 -27.76
CA GLU A 180 39.23 -77.69 -28.72
C GLU A 180 40.76 -77.85 -28.68
N GLN A 181 41.49 -76.74 -28.56
CA GLN A 181 42.95 -76.79 -28.44
C GLN A 181 43.38 -77.52 -27.17
N ILE A 182 42.72 -77.25 -26.04
CA ILE A 182 42.96 -77.97 -24.78
C ILE A 182 42.70 -79.46 -24.96
N GLU A 183 41.59 -79.86 -25.57
CA GLU A 183 41.26 -81.27 -25.79
C GLU A 183 42.29 -81.99 -26.68
N LYS A 184 42.74 -81.34 -27.77
CA LYS A 184 43.81 -81.84 -28.64
C LYS A 184 45.12 -82.01 -27.87
N VAL A 185 45.50 -81.03 -27.05
CA VAL A 185 46.71 -81.09 -26.22
C VAL A 185 46.60 -82.21 -25.17
N GLU A 186 45.44 -82.36 -24.52
CA GLU A 186 45.21 -83.44 -23.57
C GLU A 186 45.32 -84.82 -24.21
N LYS A 187 44.72 -85.01 -25.39
CA LYS A 187 44.81 -86.28 -26.12
C LYS A 187 46.25 -86.61 -26.50
N ASN A 188 46.97 -85.65 -27.07
CA ASN A 188 48.39 -85.80 -27.42
C ASN A 188 49.25 -86.10 -26.18
N SER A 189 48.96 -85.46 -25.04
CA SER A 189 49.64 -85.70 -23.77
C SER A 189 49.40 -87.13 -23.26
N ARG A 190 48.14 -87.61 -23.33
CA ARG A 190 47.78 -89.00 -22.97
C ARG A 190 48.49 -90.01 -23.88
N GLU A 191 48.49 -89.79 -25.20
CA GLU A 191 49.17 -90.65 -26.17
C GLU A 191 50.69 -90.71 -25.90
N LYS A 192 51.35 -89.56 -25.79
CA LYS A 192 52.79 -89.49 -25.44
C LYS A 192 53.11 -90.12 -24.10
N LYS A 193 52.21 -90.02 -23.11
CA LYS A 193 52.38 -90.68 -21.80
C LYS A 193 52.34 -92.20 -21.93
N VAL A 194 51.42 -92.74 -22.71
CA VAL A 194 51.34 -94.19 -23.01
C VAL A 194 52.60 -94.65 -23.77
N GLU A 195 53.02 -93.91 -24.79
CA GLU A 195 54.26 -94.19 -25.53
C GLU A 195 55.48 -94.18 -24.60
N TYR A 196 55.61 -93.17 -23.75
CA TYR A 196 56.68 -93.08 -22.76
C TYR A 196 56.67 -94.27 -21.80
N GLU A 197 55.51 -94.68 -21.27
CA GLU A 197 55.41 -95.84 -20.38
C GLU A 197 55.79 -97.15 -21.07
N THR A 198 55.37 -97.36 -22.32
CA THR A 198 55.75 -98.56 -23.09
C THR A 198 57.24 -98.59 -23.40
N ALA A 199 57.82 -97.46 -23.83
CA ALA A 199 59.26 -97.32 -24.05
C ALA A 199 60.06 -97.54 -22.75
N ARG A 200 59.58 -97.00 -21.62
CA ARG A 200 60.20 -97.19 -20.29
C ARG A 200 60.14 -98.66 -19.84
N LYS A 201 59.03 -99.37 -20.08
CA LYS A 201 58.93 -100.81 -19.81
C LYS A 201 59.91 -101.60 -20.67
N LYS A 202 60.01 -101.31 -21.98
CA LYS A 202 60.98 -101.94 -22.89
C LYS A 202 62.42 -101.70 -22.45
N TRP A 203 62.78 -100.46 -22.10
CA TRP A 203 64.11 -100.13 -21.59
C TRP A 203 64.43 -100.87 -20.29
N ARG A 204 63.48 -100.95 -19.35
CA ARG A 204 63.65 -101.69 -18.09
C ARG A 204 63.92 -103.17 -18.35
N LEU A 205 63.16 -103.79 -19.27
CA LEU A 205 63.36 -105.18 -19.67
C LEU A 205 64.75 -105.40 -20.28
N MET A 206 65.17 -104.49 -21.17
CA MET A 206 66.49 -104.54 -21.81
C MET A 206 67.61 -104.35 -20.79
N LYS A 207 67.46 -103.42 -19.84
CA LYS A 207 68.41 -103.21 -18.74
C LYS A 207 68.55 -104.47 -17.86
N SER A 208 67.45 -105.12 -17.50
CA SER A 208 67.50 -106.40 -16.76
C SER A 208 68.24 -107.49 -17.54
N ARG A 209 68.00 -107.59 -18.86
CA ARG A 209 68.67 -108.56 -19.73
C ARG A 209 70.18 -108.30 -19.88
N VAL A 210 70.59 -107.04 -19.90
CA VAL A 210 72.01 -106.64 -19.88
C VAL A 210 72.66 -106.99 -18.54
N ILE A 211 71.97 -106.75 -17.41
CA ILE A 211 72.48 -107.13 -16.08
C ILE A 211 72.66 -108.65 -15.96
N GLU A 212 71.71 -109.45 -16.47
CA GLU A 212 71.84 -110.92 -16.52
C GLU A 212 73.00 -111.40 -17.41
N LEU A 213 73.33 -110.69 -18.49
CA LEU A 213 74.44 -111.03 -19.39
C LEU A 213 75.82 -110.64 -18.83
N VAL A 214 75.88 -109.66 -17.92
CA VAL A 214 77.13 -109.18 -17.29
C VAL A 214 77.45 -109.92 -15.97
N SER A 215 76.50 -110.68 -15.42
CA SER A 215 76.67 -111.52 -14.21
C SER A 215 76.90 -113.02 -14.49
N LYS A 216 77.22 -113.39 -15.74
CA LYS A 216 77.76 -114.70 -16.14
C LYS A 216 79.22 -114.53 -16.58
#